data_AF-A0A942KK32-F1
#
_entry.id   AF-A0A942KK32-F1
#
_cell.length_a   1.000
_cell.length_b   1.000
_cell.length_c   1.000
_cell.angle_alpha   90.00
_cell.angle_beta   90.00
_cell.angle_gamma   90.00
#
_symmetry.space_group_name_H-M   'P 1'
#
loop_
_entity.id
_entity.type
_entity.pdbx_description
1 polymer ?
#
loop_
_entity_poly.entity_id
_entity_poly.type
_entity_poly.pdbx_seq_one_letter_code
_entity_poly.pdbx_strand_id
1 'polypeptide(L)'
;MFSARASGTVIAIGSLTALLVMEFIGPDIRLLTSLLLAGGIAVFNLLPLALTRGGKLGIDVGAAVGAMMLLSPEVATLTAALGSAVALVLVKPTDISRMWFFDLFRRVIVIYGLALLFSIAFLGSGFPLGHLQLFLLGGLSGVVYALVDIVGFLIFEGRYGFSRIRDAFNGIVRTVGTLYLSQISIAIVMVLIYPGLGDFAVFILVALMVIMQHSFTLLLGLRSAYMHTISALAHIPEMQHPARSGHAERTAELSALIGRQLGLSGELMERLTTAALLHDIGRLGLEARVDGSVHESSDTVASRGAEMLSKVEFLSDLAPVLLLQGRESKFALEVEVDKFLLAQIVRVASHYDDLAARGVPTAERISIMRQRDPAGHSESVLNALEAGLAYGGRR
;
A
#
# COMPACT_ATOMS: atom_id res chain seq x y z
N MET A 1 20.55 23.87 15.44
CA MET A 1 20.11 25.24 15.83
C MET A 1 18.99 25.83 14.97
N PHE A 2 18.82 25.42 13.71
CA PHE A 2 17.69 25.85 12.85
C PHE A 2 16.32 25.18 13.17
N SER A 3 16.28 24.14 14.00
CA SER A 3 15.04 23.39 14.30
C SER A 3 14.10 24.07 15.31
N ALA A 4 14.64 24.90 16.22
CA ALA A 4 13.86 25.56 17.28
C ALA A 4 13.14 26.84 16.79
N ARG A 5 13.73 27.56 15.82
CA ARG A 5 13.11 28.78 15.26
C ARG A 5 11.94 28.46 14.33
N ALA A 6 12.05 27.40 13.52
CA ALA A 6 10.97 26.96 12.62
C ALA A 6 9.73 26.45 13.37
N SER A 7 9.95 25.77 14.51
CA SER A 7 8.85 25.32 15.38
C SER A 7 8.15 26.50 16.07
N GLY A 8 8.88 27.52 16.50
CA GLY A 8 8.30 28.73 17.08
C GLY A 8 7.40 29.52 16.10
N THR A 9 7.83 29.70 14.85
CA THR A 9 7.01 30.38 13.83
C THR A 9 5.75 29.59 13.46
N VAL A 10 5.83 28.25 13.40
CA VAL A 10 4.67 27.42 13.07
C VAL A 10 3.68 27.35 14.23
N ILE A 11 4.16 27.31 15.47
CA ILE A 11 3.32 27.42 16.67
C ILE A 11 2.63 28.79 16.71
N ALA A 12 3.37 29.88 16.45
CA ALA A 12 2.80 31.21 16.42
C ALA A 12 1.72 31.36 15.33
N ILE A 13 1.93 30.79 14.13
CA ILE A 13 0.94 30.82 13.06
C ILE A 13 -0.28 29.97 13.42
N GLY A 14 -0.10 28.75 13.95
CA GLY A 14 -1.19 27.86 14.37
C GLY A 14 -2.02 28.41 15.53
N SER A 15 -1.37 29.07 16.49
CA SER A 15 -2.04 29.78 17.58
C SER A 15 -2.77 31.03 17.08
N LEU A 16 -2.21 31.74 16.10
CA LEU A 16 -2.85 32.91 15.49
C LEU A 16 -4.08 32.51 14.68
N THR A 17 -4.05 31.42 13.91
CA THR A 17 -5.25 30.90 13.23
C THR A 17 -6.31 30.43 14.23
N ALA A 18 -5.92 29.75 15.32
CA ALA A 18 -6.86 29.35 16.36
C ALA A 18 -7.51 30.57 17.07
N LEU A 19 -6.74 31.63 17.32
CA LEU A 19 -7.24 32.88 17.91
C LEU A 19 -8.18 33.64 16.97
N LEU A 20 -7.87 33.70 15.67
CA LEU A 20 -8.73 34.33 14.66
C LEU A 20 -10.06 33.58 14.47
N VAL A 21 -10.08 32.26 14.69
CA VAL A 21 -11.29 31.43 14.63
C VAL A 21 -12.17 31.60 15.87
N MET A 22 -11.58 31.85 17.05
CA MET A 22 -12.32 32.09 18.30
C MET A 22 -13.15 33.39 18.27
N GLU A 23 -12.77 34.36 17.45
CA GLU A 23 -13.46 35.65 17.32
C GLU A 23 -14.78 35.56 16.52
N PHE A 24 -15.03 34.43 15.85
CA PHE A 24 -16.19 34.19 14.97
C PHE A 24 -17.19 33.15 15.48
N ILE A 25 -17.08 32.72 16.74
CA ILE A 25 -17.93 31.67 17.30
C ILE A 25 -19.36 32.18 17.52
N GLY A 26 -20.29 31.77 16.64
CA GLY A 26 -21.73 31.96 16.79
C GLY A 26 -22.38 31.03 17.84
N PRO A 27 -23.67 31.24 18.18
CA PRO A 27 -24.34 30.57 19.30
C PRO A 27 -24.70 29.08 19.10
N ASP A 28 -24.62 28.53 17.88
CA ASP A 28 -25.01 27.15 17.57
C ASP A 28 -23.82 26.17 17.54
N ILE A 29 -23.02 26.15 18.62
CA ILE A 29 -21.93 25.17 18.74
C ILE A 29 -22.50 23.81 19.11
N ARG A 30 -22.49 22.88 18.16
CA ARG A 30 -22.73 21.44 18.40
C ARG A 30 -21.53 20.83 19.13
N LEU A 31 -21.38 21.17 20.41
CA LEU A 31 -20.18 20.86 21.20
C LEU A 31 -19.92 19.34 21.27
N LEU A 32 -20.95 18.52 21.48
CA LEU A 32 -20.80 17.07 21.54
C LEU A 32 -20.37 16.49 20.18
N THR A 33 -21.02 16.90 19.08
CA THR A 33 -20.60 16.52 17.71
C THR A 33 -19.14 16.88 17.46
N SER A 34 -18.73 18.11 17.82
CA SER A 34 -17.35 18.58 17.68
C SER A 34 -16.36 17.74 18.50
N LEU A 35 -16.67 17.45 19.77
CA LEU A 35 -15.80 16.62 20.62
C LEU A 35 -15.68 15.18 20.10
N LEU A 36 -16.77 14.58 19.61
CA LEU A 36 -16.76 13.23 19.05
C LEU A 36 -15.91 13.15 17.78
N LEU A 37 -16.05 14.12 16.87
CA LEU A 37 -15.26 14.19 15.63
C LEU A 37 -13.78 14.52 15.91
N ALA A 38 -13.50 15.42 16.85
CA ALA A 38 -12.14 15.70 17.31
C ALA A 38 -11.50 14.45 17.94
N GLY A 39 -12.26 13.70 18.74
CA GLY A 39 -11.84 12.42 19.30
C GLY A 39 -11.54 11.39 18.21
N GLY A 40 -12.39 11.29 17.19
CA GLY A 40 -12.15 10.45 16.01
C GLY A 40 -10.83 10.80 15.31
N ILE A 41 -10.64 12.08 14.96
CA ILE A 41 -9.39 12.59 14.35
C ILE A 41 -8.18 12.26 15.23
N ALA A 42 -8.29 12.46 16.55
CA ALA A 42 -7.21 12.15 17.49
C ALA A 42 -6.84 10.67 17.46
N VAL A 43 -7.83 9.77 17.50
CA VAL A 43 -7.62 8.32 17.45
C VAL A 43 -6.98 7.90 16.14
N PHE A 44 -7.43 8.42 15.00
CA PHE A 44 -6.85 8.09 13.69
C PHE A 44 -5.41 8.57 13.53
N ASN A 45 -5.08 9.70 14.14
CA ASN A 45 -3.70 10.21 14.20
C ASN A 45 -2.82 9.37 15.14
N LEU A 46 -3.38 8.80 16.22
CA LEU A 46 -2.66 7.91 17.13
C LEU A 46 -2.49 6.47 16.59
N LEU A 47 -3.29 6.09 15.60
CA LEU A 47 -3.25 4.79 14.92
C LEU A 47 -2.86 4.94 13.45
N PRO A 48 -1.68 5.52 13.13
CA PRO A 48 -1.32 5.75 11.75
C PRO A 48 -0.97 4.44 11.05
N LEU A 49 -1.35 4.35 9.77
CA LEU A 49 -1.07 3.18 8.94
C LEU A 49 0.38 3.20 8.45
N ALA A 50 1.13 2.16 8.81
CA ALA A 50 2.47 1.94 8.29
C ALA A 50 2.38 1.44 6.83
N LEU A 51 2.96 2.19 5.90
CA LEU A 51 2.98 1.82 4.49
C LEU A 51 4.14 0.87 4.19
N THR A 52 3.95 -0.04 3.24
CA THR A 52 4.95 -1.04 2.81
C THR A 52 6.24 -0.42 2.26
N ARG A 53 6.20 0.82 1.74
CA ARG A 53 7.38 1.56 1.24
C ARG A 53 7.97 2.52 2.27
N GLY A 54 7.57 2.40 3.53
CA GLY A 54 7.94 3.32 4.61
C GLY A 54 7.01 4.50 4.74
N GLY A 55 7.06 5.13 5.90
CA GLY A 55 6.17 6.23 6.29
C GLY A 55 4.93 5.74 7.03
N LYS A 56 4.31 6.67 7.75
CA LYS A 56 3.10 6.47 8.55
C LYS A 56 2.07 7.51 8.14
N LEU A 57 0.89 7.08 7.73
CA LEU A 57 -0.18 7.96 7.25
C LEU A 57 -1.41 7.82 8.16
N GLY A 58 -1.82 8.90 8.81
CA GLY A 58 -3.07 8.96 9.57
C GLY A 58 -4.25 9.19 8.64
N ILE A 59 -5.20 8.26 8.57
CA ILE A 59 -6.37 8.35 7.68
C ILE A 59 -7.60 8.74 8.53
N ASP A 60 -7.95 10.02 8.51
CA ASP A 60 -9.07 10.59 9.27
C ASP A 60 -10.15 11.20 8.35
N VAL A 61 -10.09 10.91 7.04
CA VAL A 61 -10.94 11.52 6.00
C VAL A 61 -12.42 11.44 6.38
N GLY A 62 -12.84 10.35 7.01
CA GLY A 62 -14.23 10.18 7.41
C GLY A 62 -14.67 11.19 8.47
N ALA A 63 -13.85 11.39 9.51
CA ALA A 63 -14.12 12.37 10.56
C ALA A 63 -13.96 13.80 10.04
N ALA A 64 -13.01 14.05 9.15
CA ALA A 64 -12.81 15.34 8.50
C ALA A 64 -14.02 15.74 7.63
N VAL A 65 -14.50 14.84 6.77
CA VAL A 65 -15.70 15.07 5.94
C VAL A 65 -16.95 15.26 6.83
N GLY A 66 -17.10 14.44 7.88
CA GLY A 66 -18.16 14.61 8.87
C GLY A 66 -18.15 16.01 9.51
N ALA A 67 -16.97 16.51 9.91
CA ALA A 67 -16.82 17.84 10.47
C ALA A 67 -17.16 18.94 9.44
N MET A 68 -16.68 18.84 8.20
CA MET A 68 -16.96 19.81 7.14
C MET A 68 -18.46 19.93 6.80
N MET A 69 -19.19 18.81 6.87
CA MET A 69 -20.59 18.76 6.45
C MET A 69 -21.59 19.01 7.58
N LEU A 70 -21.23 18.73 8.84
CA LEU A 70 -22.13 18.87 9.99
C LEU A 70 -21.90 20.14 10.82
N LEU A 71 -20.76 20.80 10.67
CA LEU A 71 -20.34 21.96 11.45
C LEU A 71 -20.08 23.16 10.53
N SER A 72 -20.08 24.38 11.09
CA SER A 72 -19.63 25.56 10.34
C SER A 72 -18.13 25.47 10.04
N PRO A 73 -17.60 26.18 9.03
CA PRO A 73 -16.18 26.14 8.69
C PRO A 73 -15.24 26.46 9.85
N GLU A 74 -15.63 27.41 10.70
CA GLU A 74 -14.90 27.83 11.90
C GLU A 74 -14.89 26.71 12.94
N VAL A 75 -16.03 26.09 13.19
CA VAL A 75 -16.13 25.01 14.17
C VAL A 75 -15.42 23.75 13.67
N ALA A 76 -15.56 23.39 12.37
CA ALA A 76 -14.91 22.24 11.77
C ALA A 76 -13.38 22.34 11.82
N THR A 77 -12.82 23.53 11.60
CA THR A 77 -11.38 23.75 11.72
C THR A 77 -10.90 23.67 13.16
N LEU A 78 -11.66 24.23 14.10
CA LEU A 78 -11.35 24.10 15.53
C LEU A 78 -11.41 22.63 15.98
N THR A 79 -12.41 21.88 15.53
CA THR A 79 -12.54 20.43 15.76
C THR A 79 -11.30 19.68 15.28
N ALA A 80 -10.84 19.97 14.06
CA ALA A 80 -9.66 19.33 13.50
C ALA A 80 -8.36 19.71 14.22
N ALA A 81 -8.21 21.00 14.55
CA ALA A 81 -7.07 21.49 15.31
C ALA A 81 -7.02 20.85 16.71
N LEU A 82 -8.17 20.76 17.39
CA LEU A 82 -8.29 20.12 18.70
C LEU A 82 -7.92 18.63 18.63
N GLY A 83 -8.53 17.88 17.72
CA GLY A 83 -8.25 16.44 17.58
C GLY A 83 -6.78 16.17 17.27
N SER A 84 -6.19 16.98 16.40
CA SER A 84 -4.79 16.85 16.04
C SER A 84 -3.84 17.29 17.17
N ALA A 85 -4.20 18.31 17.95
CA ALA A 85 -3.45 18.74 19.13
C ALA A 85 -3.48 17.68 20.24
N VAL A 86 -4.63 17.07 20.50
CA VAL A 86 -4.77 15.96 21.45
C VAL A 86 -3.87 14.79 21.04
N ALA A 87 -3.87 14.41 19.75
CA ALA A 87 -2.96 13.38 19.26
C ALA A 87 -1.50 13.76 19.48
N LEU A 88 -1.10 15.00 19.17
CA LEU A 88 0.28 15.46 19.35
C LEU A 88 0.76 15.37 20.81
N VAL A 89 -0.11 15.71 21.78
CA VAL A 89 0.21 15.63 23.21
C VAL A 89 0.37 14.19 23.68
N LEU A 90 -0.38 13.26 23.09
CA LEU A 90 -0.37 11.84 23.47
C LEU A 90 0.73 11.03 22.76
N VAL A 91 1.30 11.55 21.67
CA VAL A 91 2.44 10.93 20.97
C VAL A 91 3.72 11.06 21.81
N LYS A 92 4.54 10.00 21.82
CA LYS A 92 5.83 10.01 22.53
C LYS A 92 6.77 11.08 21.95
N PRO A 93 7.49 11.87 22.76
CA PRO A 93 8.36 12.95 22.28
C PRO A 93 9.44 12.51 21.28
N THR A 94 9.89 11.26 21.37
CA THR A 94 10.90 10.68 20.47
C THR A 94 10.39 10.44 19.04
N ASP A 95 9.07 10.35 18.86
CA ASP A 95 8.43 10.07 17.56
C ASP A 95 7.96 11.35 16.85
N ILE A 96 8.08 12.52 17.50
CA ILE A 96 7.68 13.82 16.94
C ILE A 96 8.71 14.28 15.90
N SER A 97 8.50 13.87 14.66
CA SER A 97 9.28 14.33 13.52
C SER A 97 8.70 15.61 12.90
N ARG A 98 9.48 16.31 12.06
CA ARG A 98 8.99 17.44 11.25
C ARG A 98 7.77 17.08 10.39
N MET A 99 7.62 15.80 10.03
CA MET A 99 6.50 15.33 9.21
C MET A 99 5.16 15.46 9.95
N TRP A 100 5.09 15.21 11.26
CA TRP A 100 3.86 15.35 12.04
C TRP A 100 3.34 16.78 12.08
N PHE A 101 4.23 17.77 12.23
CA PHE A 101 3.83 19.17 12.22
C PHE A 101 3.29 19.62 10.86
N PHE A 102 3.93 19.18 9.78
CA PHE A 102 3.44 19.49 8.45
C PHE A 102 2.10 18.81 8.18
N ASP A 103 1.95 17.56 8.59
CA ASP A 103 0.72 16.79 8.46
C ASP A 103 -0.45 17.52 9.15
N LEU A 104 -0.23 17.98 10.38
CA LEU A 104 -1.17 18.79 11.17
C LEU A 104 -1.58 20.08 10.44
N PHE A 105 -0.60 20.85 9.98
CA PHE A 105 -0.83 22.13 9.30
C PHE A 105 -1.61 21.94 7.99
N ARG A 106 -1.21 20.96 7.21
CA ARG A 106 -1.88 20.59 5.96
C ARG A 106 -3.34 20.22 6.22
N ARG A 107 -3.64 19.37 7.22
CA ARG A 107 -5.01 18.97 7.56
C ARG A 107 -5.89 20.19 7.87
N VAL A 108 -5.42 21.10 8.73
CA VAL A 108 -6.19 22.32 9.09
C VAL A 108 -6.50 23.16 7.85
N ILE A 109 -5.52 23.37 6.95
CA ILE A 109 -5.73 24.14 5.72
C ILE A 109 -6.74 23.47 4.80
N VAL A 110 -6.62 22.16 4.61
CA VAL A 110 -7.52 21.40 3.72
C VAL A 110 -8.95 21.44 4.26
N ILE A 111 -9.11 21.24 5.57
CA ILE A 111 -10.42 21.24 6.22
C ILE A 111 -11.05 22.64 6.14
N TYR A 112 -10.28 23.69 6.42
CA TYR A 112 -10.77 25.06 6.29
C TYR A 112 -11.16 25.40 4.85
N GLY A 113 -10.27 25.13 3.89
CA GLY A 113 -10.49 25.45 2.49
C GLY A 113 -11.71 24.73 1.92
N LEU A 114 -11.87 23.44 2.23
CA LEU A 114 -13.03 22.66 1.78
C LEU A 114 -14.33 23.08 2.49
N ALA A 115 -14.29 23.33 3.81
CA ALA A 115 -15.48 23.79 4.54
C ALA A 115 -15.92 25.19 4.08
N LEU A 116 -15.00 26.10 3.80
CA LEU A 116 -15.30 27.42 3.26
C LEU A 116 -15.93 27.33 1.86
N LEU A 117 -15.35 26.54 0.97
CA LEU A 117 -15.92 26.27 -0.36
C LEU A 117 -17.34 25.70 -0.26
N PHE A 118 -17.56 24.79 0.69
CA PHE A 118 -18.88 24.22 0.96
C PHE A 118 -19.86 25.28 1.45
N SER A 119 -19.47 26.12 2.41
CA SER A 119 -20.31 27.19 2.95
C SER A 119 -20.73 28.19 1.87
N ILE A 120 -19.80 28.58 1.00
CA ILE A 120 -20.09 29.47 -0.15
C ILE A 120 -21.06 28.80 -1.14
N ALA A 121 -20.83 27.51 -1.45
CA ALA A 121 -21.72 26.76 -2.34
C ALA A 121 -23.13 26.57 -1.74
N PHE A 122 -23.24 26.46 -0.40
CA PHE A 122 -24.49 26.31 0.32
C PHE A 122 -25.27 27.64 0.38
N LEU A 123 -24.59 28.75 0.65
CA LEU A 123 -25.19 30.09 0.65
C LEU A 123 -25.73 30.51 -0.72
N GLY A 124 -25.09 30.04 -1.81
CA GLY A 124 -25.51 30.34 -3.18
C GLY A 124 -26.69 29.54 -3.72
N SER A 125 -27.08 28.42 -3.06
CA SER A 125 -28.06 27.49 -3.63
C SER A 125 -29.51 27.77 -3.20
N GLY A 126 -29.76 28.43 -2.06
CA GLY A 126 -31.09 28.88 -1.63
C GLY A 126 -32.15 27.78 -1.41
N PHE A 127 -31.80 26.50 -1.61
CA PHE A 127 -32.68 25.34 -1.48
C PHE A 127 -32.12 24.35 -0.45
N PRO A 128 -32.97 23.68 0.35
CA PRO A 128 -32.51 22.60 1.21
C PRO A 128 -31.88 21.50 0.35
N LEU A 129 -30.64 21.11 0.67
CA LEU A 129 -29.93 20.11 -0.12
C LEU A 129 -30.68 18.77 -0.06
N GLY A 130 -30.97 18.20 -1.23
CA GLY A 130 -31.50 16.85 -1.32
C GLY A 130 -30.43 15.81 -0.93
N HIS A 131 -30.86 14.59 -0.57
CA HIS A 131 -29.97 13.48 -0.24
C HIS A 131 -28.91 13.22 -1.33
N LEU A 132 -29.28 13.35 -2.61
CA LEU A 132 -28.35 13.22 -3.74
C LEU A 132 -27.25 14.30 -3.73
N GLN A 133 -27.60 15.56 -3.41
CA GLN A 133 -26.63 16.64 -3.37
C GLN A 133 -25.66 16.47 -2.20
N LEU A 134 -26.15 16.04 -1.03
CA LEU A 134 -25.30 15.69 0.12
C LEU A 134 -24.35 14.54 -0.22
N PHE A 135 -24.85 13.50 -0.90
CA PHE A 135 -24.03 12.39 -1.37
C PHE A 135 -22.90 12.85 -2.32
N LEU A 136 -23.24 13.63 -3.35
CA LEU A 136 -22.27 14.13 -4.33
C LEU A 136 -21.23 15.05 -3.68
N LEU A 137 -21.66 15.94 -2.78
CA LEU A 137 -20.81 16.93 -2.15
C LEU A 137 -19.90 16.30 -1.08
N GLY A 138 -20.41 15.36 -0.28
CA GLY A 138 -19.61 14.56 0.65
C GLY A 138 -18.62 13.65 -0.07
N GLY A 139 -19.05 13.03 -1.19
CA GLY A 139 -18.16 12.23 -2.03
C GLY A 139 -17.04 13.06 -2.64
N LEU A 140 -17.36 14.21 -3.25
CA LEU A 140 -16.38 15.09 -3.86
C LEU A 140 -15.40 15.66 -2.83
N SER A 141 -15.88 16.17 -1.70
CA SER A 141 -15.02 16.69 -0.63
C SER A 141 -14.11 15.61 -0.07
N GLY A 142 -14.62 14.40 0.15
CA GLY A 142 -13.83 13.25 0.56
C GLY A 142 -12.73 12.88 -0.44
N VAL A 143 -13.04 12.86 -1.73
CA VAL A 143 -12.05 12.58 -2.79
C VAL A 143 -10.98 13.67 -2.85
N VAL A 144 -11.37 14.95 -2.79
CA VAL A 144 -10.41 16.06 -2.77
C VAL A 144 -9.51 15.98 -1.54
N TYR A 145 -10.08 15.72 -0.36
CA TYR A 145 -9.33 15.51 0.87
C TYR A 145 -8.30 14.38 0.70
N ALA A 146 -8.75 13.20 0.23
CA ALA A 146 -7.88 12.05 0.01
C ALA A 146 -6.73 12.35 -0.97
N LEU A 147 -7.00 13.09 -2.05
CA LEU A 147 -5.97 13.48 -3.01
C LEU A 147 -4.94 14.41 -2.39
N VAL A 148 -5.36 15.45 -1.66
CA VAL A 148 -4.43 16.36 -0.98
C VAL A 148 -3.65 15.64 0.12
N ASP A 149 -4.30 14.69 0.79
CA ASP A 149 -3.68 13.88 1.84
C ASP A 149 -2.63 12.91 1.27
N ILE A 150 -2.89 12.26 0.13
CA ILE A 150 -1.89 11.40 -0.52
C ILE A 150 -0.75 12.23 -1.13
N VAL A 151 -1.08 13.31 -1.85
CA VAL A 151 -0.07 14.14 -2.52
C VAL A 151 0.81 14.87 -1.50
N GLY A 152 0.24 15.45 -0.45
CA GLY A 152 1.02 16.10 0.59
C GLY A 152 1.93 15.12 1.33
N PHE A 153 1.49 13.87 1.53
CA PHE A 153 2.31 12.82 2.13
C PHE A 153 3.51 12.52 1.23
N LEU A 154 3.28 12.33 -0.08
CA LEU A 154 4.34 12.08 -1.06
C LEU A 154 5.39 13.20 -1.14
N ILE A 155 4.94 14.46 -1.12
CA ILE A 155 5.83 15.63 -1.17
C ILE A 155 6.73 15.67 0.08
N PHE A 156 6.19 15.35 1.25
CA PHE A 156 6.89 15.48 2.53
C PHE A 156 7.72 14.27 2.93
N GLU A 157 7.32 13.06 2.51
CA GLU A 157 8.13 11.86 2.70
C GLU A 157 9.52 12.07 2.05
N GLY A 158 9.63 12.87 0.98
CA GLY A 158 10.90 13.36 0.41
C GLY A 158 11.85 12.27 -0.13
N ARG A 159 11.45 11.01 -0.03
CA ARG A 159 12.19 9.81 -0.47
C ARG A 159 12.00 9.50 -1.95
N TYR A 160 11.06 10.17 -2.62
CA TYR A 160 10.70 9.92 -4.01
C TYR A 160 11.24 11.03 -4.91
N GLY A 161 12.16 10.71 -5.81
CA GLY A 161 12.52 11.62 -6.90
C GLY A 161 11.34 11.86 -7.85
N PHE A 162 11.31 13.02 -8.53
CA PHE A 162 10.21 13.44 -9.41
C PHE A 162 9.76 12.38 -10.43
N SER A 163 10.69 11.57 -10.94
CA SER A 163 10.41 10.51 -11.93
C SER A 163 9.64 9.30 -11.37
N ARG A 164 9.53 9.15 -10.03
CA ARG A 164 8.87 8.01 -9.38
C ARG A 164 7.59 8.38 -8.62
N ILE A 165 7.15 9.63 -8.68
CA ILE A 165 5.94 10.10 -7.98
C ILE A 165 4.69 9.35 -8.46
N ARG A 166 4.57 9.07 -9.76
CA ARG A 166 3.43 8.34 -10.31
C ARG A 166 3.33 6.92 -9.72
N ASP A 167 4.45 6.19 -9.67
CA ASP A 167 4.47 4.83 -9.13
C ASP A 167 4.29 4.80 -7.61
N ALA A 168 4.75 5.85 -6.91
CA ALA A 168 4.51 6.02 -5.48
C ALA A 168 3.03 6.31 -5.21
N PHE A 169 2.42 7.23 -5.96
CA PHE A 169 1.00 7.55 -5.89
C PHE A 169 0.13 6.32 -6.17
N ASN A 170 0.37 5.63 -7.27
CA ASN A 170 -0.36 4.41 -7.61
C ASN A 170 -0.20 3.32 -6.55
N GLY A 171 1.00 3.20 -5.96
CA GLY A 171 1.25 2.27 -4.85
C GLY A 171 0.44 2.60 -3.60
N ILE A 172 0.40 3.88 -3.20
CA ILE A 172 -0.38 4.34 -2.04
C ILE A 172 -1.87 4.16 -2.32
N VAL A 173 -2.39 4.65 -3.44
CA VAL A 173 -3.82 4.51 -3.80
C VAL A 173 -4.23 3.04 -3.84
N ARG A 174 -3.39 2.14 -4.39
CA ARG A 174 -3.68 0.70 -4.39
C ARG A 174 -3.67 0.10 -2.99
N THR A 175 -2.87 0.65 -2.07
CA THR A 175 -2.75 0.14 -0.70
C THR A 175 -3.88 0.65 0.18
N VAL A 176 -4.16 1.96 0.19
CA VAL A 176 -5.09 2.59 1.15
C VAL A 176 -6.35 3.16 0.51
N GLY A 177 -6.47 3.17 -0.83
CA GLY A 177 -7.59 3.80 -1.53
C GLY A 177 -8.95 3.20 -1.20
N THR A 178 -9.02 1.88 -0.97
CA THR A 178 -10.25 1.21 -0.50
C THR A 178 -10.65 1.71 0.88
N LEU A 179 -9.69 1.90 1.79
CA LEU A 179 -9.96 2.43 3.12
C LEU A 179 -10.43 3.89 3.08
N TYR A 180 -9.82 4.75 2.25
CA TYR A 180 -10.34 6.12 2.04
C TYR A 180 -11.79 6.08 1.52
N LEU A 181 -12.07 5.27 0.50
CA LEU A 181 -13.41 5.16 -0.08
C LEU A 181 -14.45 4.69 0.95
N SER A 182 -14.07 3.72 1.79
CA SER A 182 -14.94 3.23 2.86
C SER A 182 -15.19 4.30 3.93
N GLN A 183 -14.16 5.03 4.39
CA GLN A 183 -14.36 6.12 5.36
C GLN A 183 -15.20 7.27 4.81
N ILE A 184 -15.01 7.66 3.54
CA ILE A 184 -15.84 8.67 2.87
C ILE A 184 -17.30 8.21 2.82
N SER A 185 -17.52 6.94 2.48
CA SER A 185 -18.86 6.35 2.44
C SER A 185 -19.54 6.37 3.81
N ILE A 186 -18.81 6.02 4.88
CA ILE A 186 -19.33 6.09 6.25
C ILE A 186 -19.65 7.54 6.65
N ALA A 187 -18.82 8.51 6.26
CA ALA A 187 -19.06 9.92 6.54
C ALA A 187 -20.33 10.44 5.84
N ILE A 188 -20.56 10.05 4.59
CA ILE A 188 -21.80 10.40 3.87
C ILE A 188 -23.01 9.82 4.59
N VAL A 189 -22.96 8.53 4.97
CA VAL A 189 -24.04 7.90 5.75
C VAL A 189 -24.26 8.65 7.07
N MET A 190 -23.19 9.09 7.74
CA MET A 190 -23.26 9.89 8.97
C MET A 190 -24.08 11.15 8.77
N VAL A 191 -23.81 11.89 7.71
CA VAL A 191 -24.51 13.13 7.39
C VAL A 191 -25.98 12.87 7.05
N LEU A 192 -26.28 11.83 6.28
CA LEU A 192 -27.65 11.51 5.85
C LEU A 192 -28.55 11.11 7.02
N ILE A 193 -28.02 10.40 8.02
CA ILE A 193 -28.80 9.92 9.16
C ILE A 193 -28.78 10.88 10.36
N TYR A 194 -27.88 11.87 10.36
CA TYR A 194 -27.74 12.86 11.43
C TYR A 194 -29.06 13.58 11.79
N PRO A 195 -29.93 14.00 10.84
CA PRO A 195 -31.19 14.65 11.20
C PRO A 195 -32.13 13.79 12.05
N GLY A 196 -32.03 12.45 11.97
CA GLY A 196 -32.86 11.53 12.76
C GLY A 196 -32.22 11.06 14.06
N LEU A 197 -30.89 10.87 14.06
CA LEU A 197 -30.15 10.26 15.17
C LEU A 197 -29.27 11.25 15.97
N GLY A 198 -29.05 12.46 15.45
CA GLY A 198 -28.21 13.47 16.09
C GLY A 198 -26.78 12.99 16.38
N ASP A 199 -26.25 13.36 17.55
CA ASP A 199 -24.91 12.97 18.01
C ASP A 199 -24.70 11.45 18.09
N PHE A 200 -25.77 10.67 18.25
CA PHE A 200 -25.67 9.21 18.30
C PHE A 200 -25.19 8.62 16.96
N ALA A 201 -25.55 9.24 15.82
CA ALA A 201 -25.01 8.87 14.52
C ALA A 201 -23.49 9.05 14.46
N VAL A 202 -23.00 10.17 15.00
CA VAL A 202 -21.57 10.50 15.03
C VAL A 202 -20.83 9.49 15.90
N PHE A 203 -21.34 9.20 17.09
CA PHE A 203 -20.74 8.22 18.00
C PHE A 203 -20.60 6.84 17.34
N ILE A 204 -21.69 6.30 16.76
CA ILE A 204 -21.68 4.99 16.12
C ILE A 204 -20.73 4.97 14.93
N LEU A 205 -20.78 5.98 14.06
CA LEU A 205 -20.05 5.93 12.80
C LEU A 205 -18.57 6.25 12.98
N VAL A 206 -18.19 7.10 13.95
CA VAL A 206 -16.80 7.23 14.38
C VAL A 206 -16.28 5.91 14.95
N ALA A 207 -17.06 5.23 15.80
CA ALA A 207 -16.68 3.90 16.32
C ALA A 207 -16.48 2.88 15.19
N LEU A 208 -17.38 2.83 14.19
CA LEU A 208 -17.24 1.97 13.02
C LEU A 208 -16.01 2.30 12.17
N MET A 209 -15.69 3.59 11.98
CA MET A 209 -14.47 4.00 11.28
C MET A 209 -13.20 3.57 12.04
N VAL A 210 -13.18 3.68 13.38
CA VAL A 210 -12.07 3.22 14.22
C VAL A 210 -11.89 1.71 14.11
N ILE A 211 -12.98 0.95 14.19
CA ILE A 211 -12.95 -0.51 14.00
C ILE A 211 -12.40 -0.85 12.62
N MET A 212 -12.91 -0.20 11.57
CA MET A 212 -12.46 -0.42 10.19
C MET A 212 -10.96 -0.16 10.01
N GLN A 213 -10.44 0.96 10.53
CA GLN A 213 -9.02 1.27 10.44
C GLN A 213 -8.16 0.30 11.25
N HIS A 214 -8.62 -0.09 12.43
CA HIS A 214 -7.92 -1.08 13.24
C HIS A 214 -7.85 -2.44 12.53
N SER A 215 -8.97 -2.94 12.01
CA SER A 215 -9.03 -4.17 11.22
C SER A 215 -8.11 -4.10 9.99
N PHE A 216 -8.07 -2.97 9.29
CA PHE A 216 -7.19 -2.77 8.15
C PHE A 216 -5.72 -2.78 8.53
N THR A 217 -5.36 -2.14 9.66
CA THR A 217 -4.00 -2.15 10.20
C THR A 217 -3.55 -3.56 10.57
N LEU A 218 -4.43 -4.33 11.24
CA LEU A 218 -4.18 -5.72 11.56
C LEU A 218 -3.98 -6.57 10.31
N LEU A 219 -4.80 -6.37 9.27
CA LEU A 219 -4.69 -7.08 8.00
C LEU A 219 -3.34 -6.81 7.30
N LEU A 220 -2.91 -5.55 7.24
CA LEU A 220 -1.61 -5.19 6.67
C LEU A 220 -0.44 -5.76 7.49
N GLY A 221 -0.55 -5.71 8.83
CA GLY A 221 0.45 -6.32 9.72
C GLY A 221 0.56 -7.83 9.52
N LEU A 222 -0.57 -8.52 9.42
CA LEU A 222 -0.63 -9.95 9.14
C LEU A 222 0.00 -10.28 7.78
N ARG A 223 -0.33 -9.50 6.73
CA ARG A 223 0.28 -9.66 5.40
C ARG A 223 1.79 -9.46 5.42
N SER A 224 2.29 -8.49 6.19
CA SER A 224 3.74 -8.28 6.33
C SER A 224 4.41 -9.45 7.04
N ALA A 225 3.88 -9.90 8.18
CA ALA A 225 4.42 -11.03 8.94
C ALA A 225 4.41 -12.33 8.11
N TYR A 226 3.37 -12.50 7.31
CA TYR A 226 3.25 -13.57 6.32
C TYR A 226 4.37 -13.54 5.27
N MET A 227 4.60 -12.39 4.63
CA MET A 227 5.65 -12.27 3.62
C MET A 227 7.05 -12.49 4.22
N HIS A 228 7.28 -12.06 5.46
CA HIS A 228 8.53 -12.35 6.17
C HIS A 228 8.71 -13.85 6.44
N THR A 229 7.64 -14.56 6.81
CA THR A 229 7.67 -16.01 6.99
C THR A 229 7.97 -16.73 5.66
N ILE A 230 7.33 -16.34 4.56
CA ILE A 230 7.61 -16.91 3.23
C ILE A 230 9.05 -16.65 2.81
N SER A 231 9.53 -15.42 2.98
CA SER A 231 10.93 -15.09 2.69
C SER A 231 11.87 -15.96 3.54
N ALA A 232 11.62 -16.12 4.83
CA ALA A 232 12.43 -16.99 5.69
C ALA A 232 12.45 -18.45 5.20
N LEU A 233 11.31 -19.00 4.78
CA LEU A 233 11.23 -20.35 4.21
C LEU A 233 12.00 -20.47 2.87
N ALA A 234 11.91 -19.44 2.02
CA ALA A 234 12.62 -19.37 0.75
C ALA A 234 14.15 -19.37 0.90
N HIS A 235 14.67 -18.86 2.02
CA HIS A 235 16.11 -18.85 2.30
C HIS A 235 16.66 -20.20 2.79
N ILE A 236 15.82 -21.12 3.28
CA ILE A 236 16.29 -22.40 3.85
C ILE A 236 17.06 -23.23 2.81
N PRO A 237 16.57 -23.45 1.57
CA PRO A 237 17.33 -24.15 0.54
C PRO A 237 18.66 -23.48 0.17
N GLU A 238 18.73 -22.15 0.24
CA GLU A 238 19.94 -21.39 -0.09
C GLU A 238 21.03 -21.54 0.96
N MET A 239 20.68 -21.79 2.22
CA MET A 239 21.67 -22.03 3.28
C MET A 239 22.56 -23.24 3.00
N GLN A 240 22.07 -24.21 2.21
CA GLN A 240 22.84 -25.38 1.79
C GLN A 240 23.83 -25.07 0.65
N HIS A 241 23.66 -23.94 -0.04
CA HIS A 241 24.49 -23.51 -1.17
C HIS A 241 24.81 -22.01 -1.06
N PRO A 242 25.90 -21.63 -0.35
CA PRO A 242 26.24 -20.24 -0.11
C PRO A 242 26.34 -19.36 -1.38
N ALA A 243 26.69 -19.97 -2.53
CA ALA A 243 26.73 -19.30 -3.83
C ALA A 243 25.36 -18.80 -4.34
N ARG A 244 24.25 -19.28 -3.76
CA ARG A 244 22.86 -18.91 -4.11
C ARG A 244 22.20 -18.02 -3.05
N SER A 245 22.96 -17.42 -2.13
CA SER A 245 22.39 -16.50 -1.14
C SER A 245 21.67 -15.33 -1.83
N GLY A 246 20.40 -15.10 -1.45
CA GLY A 246 19.52 -14.08 -2.02
C GLY A 246 19.02 -14.38 -3.43
N HIS A 247 19.18 -15.62 -3.92
CA HIS A 247 18.74 -16.04 -5.26
C HIS A 247 17.22 -15.96 -5.41
N ALA A 248 16.46 -16.42 -4.42
CA ALA A 248 15.01 -16.38 -4.38
C ALA A 248 14.50 -14.94 -4.44
N GLU A 249 15.11 -14.01 -3.69
CA GLU A 249 14.76 -12.59 -3.72
C GLU A 249 15.06 -11.97 -5.08
N ARG A 250 16.26 -12.15 -5.64
CA ARG A 250 16.61 -11.65 -6.98
C ARG A 250 15.73 -12.27 -8.07
N THR A 251 15.40 -13.55 -7.97
CA THR A 251 14.49 -14.25 -8.88
C THR A 251 13.08 -13.65 -8.81
N ALA A 252 12.60 -13.35 -7.60
CA ALA A 252 11.31 -12.67 -7.42
C ALA A 252 11.31 -11.24 -7.98
N GLU A 253 12.39 -10.48 -7.81
CA GLU A 253 12.54 -9.14 -8.38
C GLU A 253 12.55 -9.16 -9.92
N LEU A 254 13.31 -10.08 -10.52
CA LEU A 254 13.36 -10.30 -11.98
C LEU A 254 12.00 -10.76 -12.50
N SER A 255 11.35 -11.71 -11.83
CA SER A 255 10.00 -12.18 -12.19
C SER A 255 9.00 -11.03 -12.16
N ALA A 256 9.04 -10.20 -11.10
CA ALA A 256 8.15 -9.04 -10.99
C ALA A 256 8.43 -7.99 -12.07
N LEU A 257 9.69 -7.82 -12.48
CA LEU A 257 10.06 -6.94 -13.59
C LEU A 257 9.48 -7.45 -14.92
N ILE A 258 9.59 -8.74 -15.20
CA ILE A 258 9.01 -9.36 -16.39
C ILE A 258 7.48 -9.25 -16.37
N GLY A 259 6.84 -9.60 -15.25
CA GLY A 259 5.38 -9.56 -15.09
C GLY A 259 4.80 -8.16 -15.29
N ARG A 260 5.50 -7.11 -14.85
CA ARG A 260 5.11 -5.71 -15.12
C ARG A 260 5.14 -5.37 -16.61
N GLN A 261 6.16 -5.82 -17.34
CA GLN A 261 6.27 -5.59 -18.78
C GLN A 261 5.19 -6.35 -19.57
N LEU A 262 4.78 -7.52 -19.08
CA LEU A 262 3.68 -8.30 -19.64
C LEU A 262 2.29 -7.80 -19.21
N GLY A 263 2.20 -6.77 -18.37
CA GLY A 263 0.92 -6.19 -17.95
C GLY A 263 0.10 -7.09 -17.01
N LEU A 264 0.76 -7.98 -16.25
CA LEU A 264 0.06 -8.86 -15.32
C LEU A 264 -0.77 -8.06 -14.30
N SER A 265 -1.95 -8.60 -13.99
CA SER A 265 -2.85 -8.03 -13.00
C SER A 265 -2.21 -8.00 -11.60
N GLY A 266 -2.77 -7.18 -10.72
CA GLY A 266 -2.26 -7.05 -9.36
C GLY A 266 -2.23 -8.35 -8.57
N GLU A 267 -3.18 -9.24 -8.82
CA GLU A 267 -3.32 -10.56 -8.20
C GLU A 267 -2.31 -11.55 -8.79
N LEU A 268 -2.20 -11.62 -10.13
CA LEU A 268 -1.23 -12.49 -10.79
C LEU A 268 0.21 -12.10 -10.44
N MET A 269 0.49 -10.82 -10.26
CA MET A 269 1.79 -10.34 -9.77
C MET A 269 2.14 -10.83 -8.37
N GLU A 270 1.15 -10.91 -7.46
CA GLU A 270 1.36 -11.42 -6.11
C GLU A 270 1.60 -12.94 -6.11
N ARG A 271 0.81 -13.68 -6.91
CA ARG A 271 1.01 -15.11 -7.14
C ARG A 271 2.40 -15.38 -7.75
N LEU A 272 2.80 -14.62 -8.76
CA LEU A 272 4.11 -14.71 -9.41
C LEU A 272 5.26 -14.49 -8.42
N THR A 273 5.19 -13.42 -7.63
CA THR A 273 6.24 -13.06 -6.68
C THR A 273 6.38 -14.13 -5.60
N THR A 274 5.26 -14.66 -5.11
CA THR A 274 5.25 -15.74 -4.11
C THR A 274 5.79 -17.04 -4.69
N ALA A 275 5.37 -17.42 -5.90
CA ALA A 275 5.87 -18.60 -6.60
C ALA A 275 7.37 -18.50 -6.90
N ALA A 276 7.88 -17.31 -7.24
CA ALA A 276 9.29 -17.05 -7.47
C ALA A 276 10.13 -17.19 -6.17
N LEU A 277 9.64 -16.67 -5.04
CA LEU A 277 10.31 -16.84 -3.74
C LEU A 277 10.40 -18.32 -3.35
N LEU A 278 9.33 -19.08 -3.55
CA LEU A 278 9.26 -20.48 -3.12
C LEU A 278 9.69 -21.49 -4.19
N HIS A 279 10.21 -21.05 -5.35
CA HIS A 279 10.44 -21.95 -6.49
C HIS A 279 11.37 -23.12 -6.16
N ASP A 280 12.35 -22.90 -5.28
CA ASP A 280 13.33 -23.89 -4.85
C ASP A 280 12.98 -24.62 -3.55
N ILE A 281 11.78 -24.40 -2.98
CA ILE A 281 11.37 -25.04 -1.71
C ILE A 281 11.40 -26.58 -1.78
N GLY A 282 11.21 -27.15 -2.97
CA GLY A 282 11.30 -28.59 -3.19
C GLY A 282 12.68 -29.19 -2.91
N ARG A 283 13.73 -28.35 -2.87
CA ARG A 283 15.10 -28.74 -2.50
C ARG A 283 15.27 -29.00 -1.00
N LEU A 284 14.28 -28.62 -0.18
CA LEU A 284 14.35 -28.77 1.27
C LEU A 284 14.35 -30.26 1.65
N GLY A 285 15.36 -30.67 2.44
CA GLY A 285 15.53 -32.06 2.87
C GLY A 285 16.06 -33.00 1.79
N LEU A 286 16.64 -32.46 0.72
CA LEU A 286 17.46 -33.22 -0.22
C LEU A 286 18.91 -33.22 0.31
N GLU A 287 19.51 -34.40 0.43
CA GLU A 287 20.89 -34.55 0.91
C GLU A 287 21.85 -34.16 -0.23
N ALA A 288 22.70 -33.15 0.01
CA ALA A 288 23.81 -32.88 -0.89
C ALA A 288 24.71 -34.14 -0.95
N ARG A 289 24.85 -34.73 -2.13
CA ARG A 289 25.84 -35.80 -2.35
C ARG A 289 27.23 -35.28 -2.01
N VAL A 290 28.09 -36.18 -1.51
CA VAL A 290 29.46 -35.92 -1.02
C VAL A 290 30.34 -35.22 -2.07
N ASP A 291 29.99 -35.25 -3.36
CA ASP A 291 30.71 -34.60 -4.46
C ASP A 291 30.24 -33.18 -4.79
N GLY A 292 29.26 -32.63 -4.05
CA GLY A 292 28.72 -31.29 -4.30
C GLY A 292 27.86 -31.16 -5.56
N SER A 293 27.64 -32.25 -6.30
CA SER A 293 26.78 -32.27 -7.48
C SER A 293 25.34 -32.64 -7.09
N VAL A 294 24.49 -31.62 -6.99
CA VAL A 294 23.04 -31.83 -6.98
C VAL A 294 22.60 -32.01 -8.44
N HIS A 295 22.82 -33.20 -9.01
CA HIS A 295 22.14 -33.60 -10.24
C HIS A 295 20.75 -34.17 -9.88
N GLU A 296 19.94 -33.33 -9.26
CA GLU A 296 18.55 -33.64 -9.02
C GLU A 296 17.75 -33.16 -10.21
N SER A 297 16.93 -34.05 -10.78
CA SER A 297 16.08 -33.68 -11.90
C SER A 297 15.21 -32.50 -11.49
N SER A 298 15.11 -31.50 -12.39
CA SER A 298 14.21 -30.36 -12.21
C SER A 298 12.77 -30.82 -11.91
N ASP A 299 12.38 -32.00 -12.39
CA ASP A 299 11.08 -32.62 -12.11
C ASP A 299 10.91 -33.04 -10.64
N THR A 300 11.98 -33.50 -9.99
CA THR A 300 11.94 -33.93 -8.58
C THR A 300 11.78 -32.73 -7.66
N VAL A 301 12.53 -31.65 -7.93
CA VAL A 301 12.40 -30.40 -7.18
C VAL A 301 11.00 -29.80 -7.38
N ALA A 302 10.53 -29.73 -8.63
CA ALA A 302 9.21 -29.20 -8.95
C ALA A 302 8.07 -30.01 -8.29
N SER A 303 8.13 -31.34 -8.32
CA SER A 303 7.09 -32.20 -7.74
C SER A 303 7.06 -32.13 -6.21
N ARG A 304 8.22 -32.16 -5.54
CA ARG A 304 8.31 -31.97 -4.08
C ARG A 304 7.81 -30.59 -3.66
N GLY A 305 8.22 -29.54 -4.39
CA GLY A 305 7.77 -28.17 -4.14
C GLY A 305 6.25 -28.04 -4.26
N ALA A 306 5.68 -28.59 -5.33
CA ALA A 306 4.23 -28.62 -5.53
C ALA A 306 3.51 -29.40 -4.40
N GLU A 307 4.03 -30.55 -4.00
CA GLU A 307 3.47 -31.34 -2.90
C GLU A 307 3.48 -30.55 -1.58
N MET A 308 4.60 -29.89 -1.25
CA MET A 308 4.72 -29.07 -0.05
C MET A 308 3.71 -27.91 -0.05
N LEU A 309 3.58 -27.20 -1.17
CA LEU A 309 2.65 -26.08 -1.30
C LEU A 309 1.18 -26.54 -1.25
N SER A 310 0.87 -27.73 -1.79
CA SER A 310 -0.49 -28.29 -1.77
C SER A 310 -1.03 -28.56 -0.35
N LYS A 311 -0.14 -28.76 0.62
CA LYS A 311 -0.50 -28.99 2.04
C LYS A 311 -0.85 -27.70 2.79
N VAL A 312 -0.59 -26.55 2.20
CA VAL A 312 -0.86 -25.24 2.79
C VAL A 312 -2.00 -24.59 2.02
N GLU A 313 -3.19 -24.48 2.63
CA GLU A 313 -4.43 -24.07 1.96
C GLU A 313 -4.25 -22.85 1.05
N PHE A 314 -3.61 -21.80 1.54
CA PHE A 314 -3.40 -20.56 0.79
C PHE A 314 -2.30 -20.64 -0.29
N LEU A 315 -1.37 -21.59 -0.23
CA LEU A 315 -0.34 -21.82 -1.27
C LEU A 315 -0.76 -22.89 -2.29
N SER A 316 -1.84 -23.63 -2.01
CA SER A 316 -2.26 -24.76 -2.82
C SER A 316 -2.47 -24.40 -4.28
N ASP A 317 -2.97 -23.19 -4.56
CA ASP A 317 -3.16 -22.68 -5.93
C ASP A 317 -1.84 -22.41 -6.68
N LEU A 318 -0.72 -22.25 -5.96
CA LEU A 318 0.61 -22.09 -6.54
C LEU A 318 1.32 -23.43 -6.79
N ALA A 319 0.84 -24.54 -6.23
CA ALA A 319 1.44 -25.87 -6.44
C ALA A 319 1.55 -26.24 -7.93
N PRO A 320 0.54 -26.00 -8.79
CA PRO A 320 0.67 -26.26 -10.23
C PRO A 320 1.73 -25.38 -10.90
N VAL A 321 1.92 -24.13 -10.43
CA VAL A 321 2.95 -23.22 -10.98
C VAL A 321 4.34 -23.80 -10.74
N LEU A 322 4.62 -24.30 -9.53
CA LEU A 322 5.90 -24.95 -9.22
C LEU A 322 6.08 -26.26 -9.99
N LEU A 323 5.03 -27.09 -10.09
CA LEU A 323 5.08 -28.34 -10.85
C LEU A 323 5.47 -28.11 -12.32
N LEU A 324 4.96 -27.03 -12.92
CA LEU A 324 5.22 -26.65 -14.31
C LEU A 324 6.63 -26.09 -14.54
N GLN A 325 7.39 -25.76 -13.50
CA GLN A 325 8.78 -25.32 -13.64
C GLN A 325 9.70 -26.48 -14.09
N GLY A 326 9.44 -27.70 -13.60
CA GLY A 326 10.22 -28.88 -13.95
C GLY A 326 9.87 -29.47 -15.32
N ARG A 327 8.62 -29.31 -15.77
CA ARG A 327 8.12 -29.96 -16.99
C ARG A 327 8.33 -29.12 -18.26
N GLU A 328 8.61 -29.80 -19.37
CA GLU A 328 8.58 -29.23 -20.72
C GLU A 328 7.15 -28.94 -21.19
N SER A 329 7.00 -28.00 -22.13
CA SER A 329 5.75 -27.44 -22.67
C SER A 329 4.69 -28.45 -23.14
N LYS A 330 5.03 -29.73 -23.34
CA LYS A 330 4.12 -30.75 -23.92
C LYS A 330 3.00 -31.22 -22.98
N PHE A 331 3.08 -30.93 -21.69
CA PHE A 331 2.01 -31.23 -20.70
C PHE A 331 1.07 -30.04 -20.40
N ALA A 332 1.30 -28.89 -21.03
CA ALA A 332 0.59 -27.63 -20.73
C ALA A 332 -0.86 -27.57 -21.23
N LEU A 333 -1.38 -28.61 -21.87
CA LEU A 333 -2.69 -28.61 -22.54
C LEU A 333 -3.90 -28.86 -21.62
N GLU A 334 -3.69 -29.09 -20.32
CA GLU A 334 -4.78 -29.24 -19.34
C GLU A 334 -4.77 -28.18 -18.22
N VAL A 335 -3.79 -27.26 -18.21
CA VAL A 335 -3.61 -26.28 -17.12
C VAL A 335 -4.05 -24.89 -17.55
N GLU A 336 -4.64 -24.12 -16.63
CA GLU A 336 -4.97 -22.71 -16.81
C GLU A 336 -3.77 -21.93 -17.39
N VAL A 337 -4.01 -21.21 -18.49
CA VAL A 337 -3.00 -20.44 -19.26
C VAL A 337 -2.15 -19.54 -18.36
N ASP A 338 -2.78 -18.93 -17.36
CA ASP A 338 -2.11 -18.03 -16.42
C ASP A 338 -1.02 -18.74 -15.62
N LYS A 339 -1.29 -19.94 -15.09
CA LYS A 339 -0.33 -20.71 -14.27
C LYS A 339 0.90 -21.13 -15.07
N PHE A 340 0.72 -21.47 -16.35
CA PHE A 340 1.82 -21.78 -17.24
C PHE A 340 2.69 -20.55 -17.52
N LEU A 341 2.07 -19.39 -17.77
CA LEU A 341 2.80 -18.13 -17.93
C LEU A 341 3.61 -17.78 -16.68
N LEU A 342 3.02 -17.92 -15.48
CA LEU A 342 3.72 -17.68 -14.23
C LEU A 342 4.97 -18.58 -14.10
N ALA A 343 4.83 -19.87 -14.40
CA ALA A 343 5.94 -20.83 -14.34
C ALA A 343 7.06 -20.50 -15.34
N GLN A 344 6.70 -20.05 -16.55
CA GLN A 344 7.68 -19.61 -17.55
C GLN A 344 8.46 -18.37 -17.10
N ILE A 345 7.77 -17.39 -16.49
CA ILE A 345 8.43 -16.19 -15.99
C ILE A 345 9.45 -16.54 -14.90
N VAL A 346 9.06 -17.39 -13.93
CA VAL A 346 9.98 -17.80 -12.86
C VAL A 346 11.20 -18.56 -13.41
N ARG A 347 10.99 -19.45 -14.39
CA ARG A 347 12.08 -20.21 -15.03
C ARG A 347 13.08 -19.30 -15.73
N VAL A 348 12.60 -18.33 -16.51
CA VAL A 348 13.42 -17.32 -17.18
C VAL A 348 14.20 -16.48 -16.15
N ALA A 349 13.53 -16.01 -15.10
CA ALA A 349 14.16 -15.19 -14.06
C ALA A 349 15.25 -15.95 -13.28
N SER A 350 14.96 -17.18 -12.86
CA SER A 350 15.90 -18.03 -12.11
C SER A 350 17.12 -18.38 -12.96
N HIS A 351 16.93 -18.78 -14.22
CA HIS A 351 18.04 -19.09 -15.13
C HIS A 351 18.90 -17.86 -15.43
N TYR A 352 18.30 -16.68 -15.53
CA TYR A 352 19.05 -15.43 -15.68
C TYR A 352 19.94 -15.12 -14.46
N ASP A 353 19.42 -15.31 -13.24
CA ASP A 353 20.20 -15.13 -12.01
C ASP A 353 21.31 -16.19 -11.88
N ASP A 354 21.05 -17.45 -12.25
CA ASP A 354 22.05 -18.52 -12.26
C ASP A 354 23.22 -18.22 -13.20
N LEU A 355 22.94 -17.68 -14.40
CA LEU A 355 24.00 -17.23 -15.31
C LEU A 355 24.79 -16.06 -14.72
N ALA A 356 24.14 -15.16 -13.99
CA ALA A 356 24.80 -14.09 -13.27
C ALA A 356 25.75 -14.61 -12.18
N ALA A 357 25.29 -15.59 -11.40
CA ALA A 357 26.09 -16.24 -10.35
C ALA A 357 27.30 -17.00 -10.92
N ARG A 358 27.22 -17.49 -12.16
CA ARG A 358 28.35 -18.13 -12.87
C ARG A 358 29.33 -17.14 -13.51
N GLY A 359 29.13 -15.83 -13.32
CA GLY A 359 30.00 -14.79 -13.87
C GLY A 359 29.78 -14.49 -15.35
N VAL A 360 28.68 -14.94 -15.95
CA VAL A 360 28.36 -14.64 -17.35
C VAL A 360 28.06 -13.15 -17.50
N PRO A 361 28.70 -12.43 -18.45
CA PRO A 361 28.45 -11.00 -18.69
C PRO A 361 26.99 -10.71 -19.03
N THR A 362 26.44 -9.61 -18.51
CA THR A 362 25.04 -9.19 -18.73
C THR A 362 24.62 -9.19 -20.19
N ALA A 363 25.51 -8.77 -21.09
CA ALA A 363 25.25 -8.69 -22.54
C ALA A 363 25.05 -10.07 -23.20
N GLU A 364 25.62 -11.13 -22.61
CA GLU A 364 25.60 -12.48 -23.21
C GLU A 364 24.50 -13.38 -22.64
N ARG A 365 23.97 -13.06 -21.45
CA ARG A 365 22.98 -13.92 -20.75
C ARG A 365 21.76 -14.21 -21.61
N ILE A 366 21.13 -13.17 -22.16
CA ILE A 366 19.90 -13.33 -22.97
C ILE A 366 20.20 -14.08 -24.27
N SER A 367 21.34 -13.82 -24.92
CA SER A 367 21.73 -14.57 -26.12
C SER A 367 21.97 -16.05 -25.86
N ILE A 368 22.57 -16.40 -24.72
CA ILE A 368 22.77 -17.80 -24.31
C ILE A 368 21.42 -18.47 -24.07
N MET A 369 20.49 -17.79 -23.40
CA MET A 369 19.14 -18.31 -23.15
C MET A 369 18.38 -18.57 -24.46
N ARG A 370 18.47 -17.66 -25.46
CA ARG A 370 17.86 -17.84 -26.80
C ARG A 370 18.47 -19.00 -27.59
N GLN A 371 19.78 -19.23 -27.47
CA GLN A 371 20.48 -20.29 -28.22
C GLN A 371 20.25 -21.69 -27.66
N ARG A 372 20.13 -21.81 -26.33
CA ARG A 372 20.17 -23.11 -25.66
C ARG A 372 18.80 -23.78 -25.56
N ASP A 373 17.70 -23.05 -25.77
CA ASP A 373 16.36 -23.59 -25.56
C ASP A 373 15.24 -22.87 -26.34
N PRO A 374 15.01 -23.21 -27.62
CA PRO A 374 13.92 -22.68 -28.43
C PRO A 374 12.51 -23.12 -27.97
N ALA A 375 12.39 -24.08 -27.04
CA ALA A 375 11.12 -24.74 -26.70
C ALA A 375 10.67 -24.53 -25.23
N GLY A 376 11.57 -24.18 -24.31
CA GLY A 376 11.28 -24.03 -22.89
C GLY A 376 11.19 -22.59 -22.37
N HIS A 377 11.73 -21.60 -23.08
CA HIS A 377 11.58 -20.18 -22.73
C HIS A 377 10.71 -19.48 -23.79
N SER A 378 9.57 -18.89 -23.37
CA SER A 378 8.75 -18.12 -24.30
C SER A 378 9.49 -16.87 -24.74
N GLU A 379 9.62 -16.66 -26.05
CA GLU A 379 10.20 -15.45 -26.65
C GLU A 379 9.54 -14.17 -26.10
N SER A 380 8.23 -14.19 -25.85
CA SER A 380 7.53 -13.05 -25.23
C SER A 380 8.07 -12.69 -23.84
N VAL A 381 8.45 -13.70 -23.05
CA VAL A 381 8.96 -13.53 -21.68
C VAL A 381 10.41 -13.05 -21.70
N LEU A 382 11.24 -13.56 -22.63
CA LEU A 382 12.61 -13.07 -22.84
C LEU A 382 12.63 -11.61 -23.31
N ASN A 383 11.76 -11.24 -24.25
CA ASN A 383 11.63 -9.86 -24.73
C ASN A 383 11.15 -8.91 -23.61
N ALA A 384 10.24 -9.37 -22.74
CA ALA A 384 9.82 -8.62 -21.56
C ALA A 384 10.96 -8.43 -20.55
N LEU A 385 11.80 -9.45 -20.31
CA LEU A 385 13.00 -9.32 -19.48
C LEU A 385 13.97 -8.28 -20.06
N GLU A 386 14.27 -8.38 -21.35
CA GLU A 386 15.18 -7.45 -22.06
C GLU A 386 14.68 -6.00 -21.97
N ALA A 387 13.39 -5.77 -22.23
CA ALA A 387 12.77 -4.46 -22.11
C ALA A 387 12.83 -3.91 -20.68
N GLY A 388 12.54 -4.75 -19.68
CA GLY A 388 12.58 -4.34 -18.28
C GLY A 388 14.00 -4.03 -17.78
N LEU A 389 15.01 -4.79 -18.22
CA LEU A 389 16.42 -4.53 -17.90
C LEU A 389 16.91 -3.24 -18.56
N ALA A 390 16.55 -2.99 -19.82
CA ALA A 390 16.90 -1.74 -20.52
C ALA A 390 16.30 -0.50 -19.82
N TYR A 391 15.10 -0.63 -19.25
CA TYR A 391 14.48 0.43 -18.44
C TYR A 391 15.12 0.58 -17.06
N GLY A 392 15.63 -0.50 -16.48
CA GLY A 392 16.37 -0.51 -15.22
C GLY A 392 17.79 0.06 -15.32
N GLY A 393 18.48 -0.16 -16.45
CA GLY A 393 19.88 0.21 -16.68
C GLY A 393 20.12 1.62 -17.27
N ARG A 394 19.09 2.32 -17.74
CA ARG A 394 19.16 3.75 -18.14
C ARG A 394 18.98 4.71 -16.94
N ARG A 395 19.22 4.23 -15.71
CA ARG A 395 19.02 4.96 -14.46
C ARG A 395 20.32 5.47 -13.88
#